data_AF-A0A1G2MCL1-F1
#
_entry.id   AF-A0A1G2MCL1-F1
#
_cell.length_a   1.000
_cell.length_b   1.000
_cell.length_c   1.000
_cell.angle_alpha   90.00
_cell.angle_beta   90.00
_cell.angle_gamma   90.00
#
_symmetry.space_group_name_H-M   'P 1'
#
loop_
_entity.id
_entity.type
_entity.pdbx_description
1 polymer ?
#
loop_
_entity_poly.entity_id
_entity_poly.type
_entity_poly.pdbx_seq_one_letter_code
_entity_poly.pdbx_strand_id
1 'polypeptide(L)'
;MNNELRIKEGKLENTKFSWFSHTSYFILHTSSQRGFTLLFAVLIGSLLFSVGIAIAHLSLKEIVLSSAGKESEKAFFAADTGTECALYWDRREGIFPNTAGGSPPSLRCAGADITAESVIAIQGGAATTFTVPPSGSPCAEVIVYKTDTTIIESRGRSECGTGVNPARVERALRVRY
;
A
#
# COMPACT_ATOMS: atom_id res chain seq x y z
N MET A 1 -53.76 46.41 47.04
CA MET A 1 -52.70 47.32 47.53
C MET A 1 -51.37 46.75 47.11
N ASN A 2 -50.65 47.52 46.29
CA ASN A 2 -49.38 47.17 45.66
C ASN A 2 -48.23 47.21 46.68
N ASN A 3 -47.20 46.37 46.55
CA ASN A 3 -45.87 46.82 46.12
C ASN A 3 -44.75 45.77 46.30
N GLU A 4 -43.99 45.64 45.20
CA GLU A 4 -42.52 45.62 45.10
C GLU A 4 -41.70 44.41 45.62
N LEU A 5 -41.06 43.77 44.64
CA LEU A 5 -39.93 42.85 44.72
C LEU A 5 -38.65 43.58 45.15
N ARG A 6 -37.81 42.93 45.98
CA ARG A 6 -36.38 43.24 46.05
C ARG A 6 -35.59 41.97 46.39
N ILE A 7 -34.98 41.37 45.37
CA ILE A 7 -34.02 40.28 45.53
C ILE A 7 -32.76 40.89 46.15
N LYS A 8 -32.48 40.51 47.40
CA LYS A 8 -31.16 40.61 48.02
C LYS A 8 -30.43 39.31 47.73
N GLU A 9 -29.26 39.36 47.12
CA GLU A 9 -28.22 38.38 47.44
C GLU A 9 -26.89 39.11 47.66
N GLY A 10 -26.41 38.97 48.89
CA GLY A 10 -25.14 39.49 49.35
C GLY A 10 -24.07 38.41 49.27
N LYS A 11 -22.91 38.86 48.76
CA LYS A 11 -21.56 38.52 49.22
C LYS A 11 -21.22 37.03 49.38
N LEU A 12 -20.49 36.50 48.40
CA LEU A 12 -19.48 35.47 48.65
C LEU A 12 -18.12 35.98 48.19
N GLU A 13 -17.29 36.16 49.21
CA GLU A 13 -15.90 36.58 49.22
C GLU A 13 -15.03 35.49 48.59
N ASN A 14 -14.14 35.86 47.67
CA ASN A 14 -13.01 34.99 47.31
C ASN A 14 -11.75 35.84 47.18
N THR A 15 -10.92 35.66 48.20
CA THR A 15 -9.62 36.25 48.41
C THR A 15 -8.56 35.50 47.58
N LYS A 16 -7.71 36.31 46.92
CA LYS A 16 -6.35 36.01 46.43
C LYS A 16 -6.13 34.74 45.59
N PHE A 17 -6.02 34.94 44.28
CA PHE A 17 -4.99 34.27 43.48
C PHE A 17 -4.17 35.34 42.72
N SER A 18 -2.94 35.51 43.18
CA SER A 18 -1.97 36.51 42.76
C SER A 18 -1.53 36.29 41.31
N TRP A 19 -2.09 37.05 40.37
CA TRP A 19 -1.52 37.24 39.04
C TRP A 19 -0.36 38.23 39.12
N PHE A 20 0.84 37.71 38.89
CA PHE A 20 2.07 38.47 38.72
C PHE A 20 1.85 39.52 37.61
N SER A 21 1.83 40.78 38.04
CA SER A 21 1.95 41.95 37.16
C SER A 21 3.40 42.08 36.74
N HIS A 22 3.70 41.76 35.48
CA HIS A 22 4.76 42.45 34.74
C HIS A 22 4.16 42.91 33.42
N THR A 23 3.65 44.13 33.45
CA THR A 23 3.81 45.15 32.40
C THR A 23 4.06 44.59 31.00
N SER A 24 2.96 44.46 30.26
CA SER A 24 2.93 44.58 28.81
C SER A 24 3.74 45.80 28.38
N TYR A 25 5.02 45.60 28.09
CA TYR A 25 5.75 46.47 27.16
C TYR A 25 5.52 45.91 25.76
N PHE A 26 4.30 46.11 25.25
CA PHE A 26 4.11 46.19 23.81
C PHE A 26 4.68 47.55 23.40
N ILE A 27 5.99 47.59 23.13
CA ILE A 27 6.67 48.79 22.62
C ILE A 27 6.15 49.02 21.19
N LEU A 28 5.04 49.76 21.07
CA LEU A 28 4.65 50.38 19.81
C LEU A 28 5.49 51.65 19.64
N HIS A 29 6.70 51.46 19.13
CA HIS A 29 7.54 52.54 18.64
C HIS A 29 6.95 53.06 17.32
N THR A 30 6.15 54.12 17.39
CA THR A 30 5.69 54.87 16.21
C THR A 30 6.80 55.85 15.80
N SER A 31 7.71 55.39 14.93
CA SER A 31 8.45 56.31 14.04
C SER A 31 7.80 56.31 12.68
N SER A 32 7.44 57.51 12.23
CA SER A 32 7.01 57.81 10.87
C SER A 32 8.01 57.22 9.85
N GLN A 33 7.47 56.54 8.83
CA GLN A 33 8.15 55.93 7.66
C GLN A 33 8.61 54.45 7.71
N ARG A 34 7.85 53.51 8.30
CA ARG A 34 8.15 52.07 8.20
C ARG A 34 6.91 51.17 8.04
N GLY A 35 6.20 51.30 6.91
CA GLY A 35 5.02 50.46 6.57
C GLY A 35 5.28 49.35 5.54
N PHE A 36 6.41 49.40 4.82
CA PHE A 36 6.67 48.47 3.69
C PHE A 36 7.29 47.14 4.11
N THR A 37 8.03 47.10 5.22
CA THR A 37 8.79 45.92 5.67
C THR A 37 7.89 44.74 6.03
N LEU A 38 6.71 45.00 6.61
CA LEU A 38 5.73 43.96 6.95
C LEU A 38 5.17 43.30 5.68
N LEU A 39 4.79 44.10 4.67
CA LEU A 39 4.30 43.58 3.39
C LEU A 39 5.36 42.75 2.67
N PHE A 40 6.62 43.18 2.69
CA PHE A 40 7.73 42.44 2.11
C PHE A 40 8.01 41.12 2.83
N ALA A 41 7.96 41.12 4.17
CA ALA A 41 8.12 39.89 4.97
C ALA A 41 7.01 38.88 4.67
N VAL A 42 5.76 39.33 4.53
CA VAL A 42 4.63 38.46 4.19
C VAL A 42 4.74 37.92 2.76
N LEU A 43 5.22 38.72 1.80
CA LEU A 43 5.46 38.25 0.43
C LEU A 43 6.54 37.17 0.35
N ILE A 44 7.68 37.35 1.02
CA ILE A 44 8.72 36.33 1.05
C ILE A 44 8.22 35.10 1.81
N GLY A 45 7.53 35.31 2.93
CA GLY A 45 6.96 34.24 3.74
C GLY A 45 6.00 33.35 2.93
N SER A 46 5.10 33.95 2.15
CA SER A 46 4.15 33.20 1.32
C SER A 46 4.83 32.46 0.18
N LEU A 47 5.87 33.04 -0.43
CA LEU A 47 6.68 32.37 -1.46
C LEU A 47 7.39 31.13 -0.90
N LEU A 48 8.09 31.27 0.22
CA LEU A 48 8.79 30.15 0.86
C LEU A 48 7.80 29.08 1.34
N PHE A 49 6.65 29.48 1.86
CA PHE A 49 5.60 28.55 2.28
C PHE A 49 5.01 27.78 1.08
N SER A 50 4.79 28.45 -0.06
CA SER A 50 4.33 27.81 -1.30
C SER A 50 5.28 26.73 -1.78
N VAL A 51 6.60 27.01 -1.78
CA VAL A 51 7.63 26.01 -2.13
C VAL A 51 7.65 24.86 -1.13
N GLY A 52 7.53 25.15 0.18
CA GLY A 52 7.47 24.13 1.23
C GLY A 52 6.29 23.17 1.06
N ILE A 53 5.10 23.69 0.78
CA ILE A 53 3.90 22.88 0.49
C ILE A 53 4.11 22.04 -0.76
N ALA A 54 4.67 22.61 -1.82
CA ALA A 54 4.91 21.89 -3.07
C ALA A 54 5.83 20.68 -2.87
N ILE A 55 6.95 20.87 -2.15
CA ILE A 55 7.88 19.78 -1.83
C ILE A 55 7.21 18.72 -0.95
N ALA A 56 6.48 19.13 0.10
CA ALA A 56 5.78 18.19 0.98
C ALA A 56 4.77 17.32 0.21
N HIS A 57 4.01 17.91 -0.73
CA HIS A 57 3.09 17.15 -1.58
C HIS A 57 3.79 16.16 -2.51
N LEU A 58 4.95 16.51 -3.05
CA LEU A 58 5.74 15.61 -3.89
C LEU A 58 6.27 14.42 -3.07
N SER A 59 6.87 14.69 -1.91
CA SER A 59 7.41 13.64 -1.03
C SER A 59 6.34 12.65 -0.58
N LEU A 60 5.12 13.11 -0.29
CA LEU A 60 4.00 12.21 0.05
C LEU A 60 3.65 11.27 -1.10
N LYS A 61 3.67 11.75 -2.34
CA LYS A 61 3.41 10.91 -3.53
C LYS A 61 4.54 9.92 -3.78
N GLU A 62 5.79 10.34 -3.59
CA GLU A 62 6.96 9.47 -3.74
C GLU A 62 6.95 8.31 -2.75
N ILE A 63 6.53 8.54 -1.49
CA ILE A 63 6.39 7.47 -0.49
C ILE A 63 5.36 6.42 -0.94
N VAL A 64 4.22 6.86 -1.48
CA VAL A 64 3.19 5.94 -1.98
C VAL A 64 3.66 5.19 -3.23
N LEU A 65 4.39 5.85 -4.13
CA LEU A 65 4.95 5.20 -5.31
C LEU A 65 6.05 4.19 -4.93
N SER A 66 6.87 4.52 -3.94
CA SER A 66 7.91 3.65 -3.41
C SER A 66 7.33 2.39 -2.78
N SER A 67 6.26 2.51 -1.99
CA SER A 67 5.60 1.34 -1.41
C SER A 67 4.97 0.44 -2.49
N ALA A 68 4.32 1.02 -3.50
CA ALA A 68 3.78 0.27 -4.64
C ALA A 68 4.89 -0.41 -5.47
N GLY A 69 6.05 0.24 -5.60
CA GLY A 69 7.23 -0.34 -6.25
C GLY A 69 7.76 -1.57 -5.50
N LYS A 70 7.87 -1.49 -4.17
CA LYS A 70 8.28 -2.61 -3.32
C LYS A 70 7.30 -3.79 -3.40
N GLU A 71 5.99 -3.53 -3.38
CA GLU A 71 4.99 -4.59 -3.54
C GLU A 71 5.02 -5.21 -4.95
N SER A 72 5.35 -4.40 -5.97
CA SER A 72 5.56 -4.90 -7.33
C SER A 72 6.76 -5.84 -7.44
N GLU A 73 7.85 -5.56 -6.75
CA GLU A 73 9.04 -6.42 -6.74
C GLU A 73 8.73 -7.79 -6.13
N LYS A 74 8.02 -7.82 -4.99
CA LYS A 74 7.55 -9.07 -4.37
C LYS A 74 6.68 -9.88 -5.31
N ALA A 75 5.70 -9.24 -5.94
CA ALA A 75 4.80 -9.88 -6.89
C ALA A 75 5.57 -10.44 -8.10
N PHE A 76 6.50 -9.67 -8.66
CA PHE A 76 7.31 -10.12 -9.79
C PHE A 76 8.22 -11.29 -9.42
N PHE A 77 8.89 -11.22 -8.27
CA PHE A 77 9.77 -12.29 -7.80
C PHE A 77 9.01 -13.60 -7.54
N ALA A 78 7.79 -13.51 -7.00
CA ALA A 78 6.93 -14.67 -6.85
C ALA A 78 6.53 -15.28 -8.21
N ALA A 79 6.17 -14.42 -9.19
CA ALA A 79 5.83 -14.87 -10.55
C ALA A 79 7.02 -15.56 -11.24
N ASP A 80 8.22 -15.03 -11.07
CA ASP A 80 9.45 -15.61 -11.62
C ASP A 80 9.74 -16.98 -10.99
N THR A 81 9.67 -17.05 -9.67
CA THR A 81 9.83 -18.32 -8.93
C THR A 81 8.81 -19.38 -9.37
N GLY A 82 7.55 -19.00 -9.57
CA GLY A 82 6.50 -19.89 -10.06
C GLY A 82 6.73 -20.35 -11.50
N THR A 83 7.22 -19.45 -12.37
CA THR A 83 7.56 -19.75 -13.75
C THR A 83 8.72 -20.74 -13.84
N GLU A 84 9.81 -20.47 -13.13
CA GLU A 84 11.00 -21.34 -13.12
C GLU A 84 10.70 -22.71 -12.49
N CYS A 85 9.89 -22.73 -11.44
CA CYS A 85 9.37 -23.96 -10.84
C CYS A 85 8.63 -24.82 -11.89
N ALA A 86 7.63 -24.24 -12.55
CA ALA A 86 6.87 -24.95 -13.58
C ALA A 86 7.75 -25.39 -14.74
N LEU A 87 8.64 -24.51 -15.22
CA LEU A 87 9.51 -24.78 -16.35
C LEU A 87 10.47 -25.94 -16.06
N TYR A 88 11.06 -25.97 -14.86
CA TYR A 88 11.93 -27.05 -14.42
C TYR A 88 11.19 -28.39 -14.40
N TRP A 89 10.04 -28.45 -13.72
CA TRP A 89 9.27 -29.69 -13.59
C TRP A 89 8.63 -30.14 -14.90
N ASP A 90 8.38 -29.21 -15.82
CA ASP A 90 7.91 -29.53 -17.16
C ASP A 90 9.02 -30.08 -18.05
N ARG A 91 10.15 -29.37 -18.14
CA ARG A 91 11.22 -29.70 -19.10
C ARG A 91 12.10 -30.86 -18.64
N ARG A 92 12.34 -30.97 -17.34
CA ARG A 92 13.23 -32.00 -16.79
C ARG A 92 12.49 -33.30 -16.51
N GLU A 93 11.33 -33.20 -15.87
CA GLU A 93 10.61 -34.36 -15.32
C GLU A 93 9.32 -34.69 -16.10
N GLY A 94 8.78 -33.76 -16.88
CA GLY A 94 7.62 -34.00 -17.75
C GLY A 94 6.33 -34.33 -17.00
N ILE A 95 6.17 -33.82 -15.77
CA ILE A 95 5.09 -34.26 -14.86
C ILE A 95 3.71 -33.72 -15.23
N PHE A 96 3.63 -32.65 -16.02
CA PHE A 96 2.36 -32.00 -16.33
C PHE A 96 1.61 -32.76 -17.43
N PRO A 97 0.38 -33.24 -17.16
CA PRO A 97 -0.38 -34.01 -18.13
C PRO A 97 -0.82 -33.13 -19.31
N ASN A 98 -0.86 -33.74 -20.50
CA ASN A 98 -1.41 -33.13 -21.72
C ASN A 98 -2.86 -33.55 -22.01
N THR A 99 -3.49 -34.31 -21.11
CA THR A 99 -4.86 -34.81 -21.27
C THR A 99 -5.68 -34.58 -19.99
N ALA A 100 -6.98 -34.38 -20.20
CA ALA A 100 -8.01 -34.04 -19.22
C ALA A 100 -8.18 -34.99 -18.01
N GLY A 101 -7.56 -36.18 -18.03
CA GLY A 101 -7.68 -37.21 -16.99
C GLY A 101 -6.41 -37.48 -16.21
N GLY A 102 -5.40 -36.62 -16.35
CA GLY A 102 -4.15 -36.73 -15.60
C GLY A 102 -4.38 -36.55 -14.10
N SER A 103 -3.72 -37.37 -13.28
CA SER A 103 -3.69 -37.15 -11.83
C SER A 103 -2.95 -35.83 -11.53
N PRO A 104 -3.40 -35.02 -10.54
CA PRO A 104 -2.70 -33.81 -10.16
C PRO A 104 -1.25 -34.13 -9.75
N PRO A 105 -0.23 -33.56 -10.44
CA PRO A 105 1.15 -33.86 -10.12
C PRO A 105 1.53 -33.30 -8.74
N SER A 106 2.43 -34.01 -8.05
CA SER A 106 3.16 -33.48 -6.90
C SER A 106 4.51 -32.96 -7.34
N LEU A 107 4.88 -31.78 -6.86
CA LEU A 107 6.11 -31.08 -7.22
C LEU A 107 6.66 -30.35 -5.99
N ARG A 108 7.97 -30.11 -5.96
CA ARG A 108 8.62 -29.39 -4.86
C ARG A 108 9.19 -28.08 -5.35
N CYS A 109 8.69 -26.96 -4.80
CA CYS A 109 9.13 -25.62 -5.15
C CYS A 109 9.15 -24.71 -3.92
N ALA A 110 10.07 -23.73 -3.91
CA ALA A 110 10.27 -22.83 -2.77
C ALA A 110 10.46 -23.56 -1.41
N GLY A 111 11.04 -24.76 -1.43
CA GLY A 111 11.27 -25.58 -0.24
C GLY A 111 10.04 -26.31 0.32
N ALA A 112 8.86 -26.16 -0.32
CA ALA A 112 7.62 -26.83 0.06
C ALA A 112 7.20 -27.86 -1.00
N ASP A 113 6.55 -28.93 -0.54
CA ASP A 113 5.90 -29.90 -1.42
C ASP A 113 4.49 -29.37 -1.75
N ILE A 114 4.17 -29.36 -3.05
CA ILE A 114 2.98 -28.76 -3.63
C ILE A 114 2.28 -29.84 -4.44
N THR A 115 1.00 -30.05 -4.18
CA THR A 115 0.14 -30.87 -5.03
C THR A 115 -0.69 -29.91 -5.87
N ALA A 116 -0.75 -30.14 -7.19
CA ALA A 116 -1.56 -29.31 -8.06
C ALA A 116 -3.02 -29.29 -7.60
N GLU A 117 -3.62 -28.10 -7.60
CA GLU A 117 -4.98 -27.88 -7.11
C GLU A 117 -6.01 -28.43 -8.08
N SER A 118 -5.74 -28.28 -9.38
CA SER A 118 -6.62 -28.78 -10.44
C SER A 118 -5.86 -29.14 -11.70
N VAL A 119 -6.38 -30.14 -12.40
CA VAL A 119 -6.05 -30.47 -13.78
C VAL A 119 -7.38 -30.45 -14.53
N ILE A 120 -7.55 -29.51 -15.46
CA ILE A 120 -8.78 -29.37 -16.23
C ILE A 120 -8.55 -29.69 -17.70
N ALA A 121 -9.56 -30.32 -18.30
CA ALA A 121 -9.64 -30.50 -19.74
C ALA A 121 -9.73 -29.15 -20.44
N ILE A 122 -8.91 -28.94 -21.47
CA ILE A 122 -9.08 -27.82 -22.40
C ILE A 122 -9.12 -28.35 -23.83
N GLN A 123 -9.61 -27.53 -24.77
CA GLN A 123 -9.63 -27.89 -26.18
C GLN A 123 -8.19 -28.20 -26.65
N GLY A 124 -7.96 -29.44 -27.09
CA GLY A 124 -6.64 -29.88 -27.55
C GLY A 124 -5.60 -30.09 -26.44
N GLY A 125 -5.99 -30.25 -25.16
CA GLY A 125 -5.01 -30.42 -24.10
C GLY A 125 -5.52 -30.48 -22.66
N ALA A 126 -4.65 -30.13 -21.72
CA ALA A 126 -4.98 -29.92 -20.31
C ALA A 126 -4.35 -28.65 -19.74
N ALA A 127 -4.98 -28.07 -18.72
CA ALA A 127 -4.40 -27.00 -17.92
C ALA A 127 -4.24 -27.46 -16.48
N THR A 128 -3.05 -27.29 -15.92
CA THR A 128 -2.74 -27.62 -14.51
C THR A 128 -2.52 -26.34 -13.72
N THR A 129 -3.23 -26.17 -12.61
CA THR A 129 -3.12 -24.99 -11.74
C THR A 129 -2.56 -25.37 -10.38
N PHE A 130 -1.62 -24.58 -9.87
CA PHE A 130 -1.05 -24.73 -8.53
C PHE A 130 -0.51 -23.41 -7.99
N THR A 131 -0.38 -23.28 -6.66
CA THR A 131 0.11 -22.07 -6.00
C THR A 131 1.47 -22.28 -5.33
N VAL A 132 2.39 -21.32 -5.50
CA VAL A 132 3.77 -21.34 -4.96
C VAL A 132 4.06 -20.08 -4.14
N PRO A 133 4.48 -20.18 -2.86
CA PRO A 133 4.32 -21.33 -1.98
C PRO A 133 2.81 -21.57 -1.68
N PRO A 134 2.43 -22.77 -1.20
CA PRO A 134 1.02 -23.11 -0.96
C PRO A 134 0.39 -22.32 0.19
N SER A 135 1.21 -21.71 1.05
CA SER A 135 0.77 -20.77 2.08
C SER A 135 1.83 -19.69 2.30
N GLY A 136 1.39 -18.52 2.77
CA GLY A 136 2.26 -17.37 3.02
C GLY A 136 2.09 -16.25 1.99
N SER A 137 2.98 -15.26 2.05
CA SER A 137 3.03 -14.14 1.10
C SER A 137 4.48 -13.66 0.96
N PRO A 138 4.93 -13.26 -0.25
CA PRO A 138 4.19 -13.25 -1.51
C PRO A 138 3.98 -14.68 -2.06
N CYS A 139 3.08 -14.83 -3.03
CA CYS A 139 2.81 -16.11 -3.70
C CYS A 139 2.54 -15.89 -5.18
N ALA A 140 2.57 -16.99 -5.94
CA ALA A 140 2.21 -17.00 -7.34
C ALA A 140 1.26 -18.16 -7.64
N GLU A 141 0.21 -17.83 -8.39
CA GLU A 141 -0.68 -18.79 -9.00
C GLU A 141 -0.14 -19.13 -10.38
N VAL A 142 0.19 -20.40 -10.58
CA VAL A 142 0.80 -20.90 -11.81
C VAL A 142 -0.18 -21.77 -12.55
N ILE A 143 -0.33 -21.51 -13.85
CA ILE A 143 -1.16 -22.28 -14.76
C ILE A 143 -0.28 -22.77 -15.90
N VAL A 144 -0.21 -24.10 -16.05
CA VAL A 144 0.52 -24.77 -17.12
C VAL A 144 -0.49 -25.29 -18.13
N TYR A 145 -0.52 -24.68 -19.31
CA TYR A 145 -1.31 -25.13 -20.45
C TYR A 145 -0.48 -26.08 -21.30
N LYS A 146 -0.96 -27.30 -21.45
CA LYS A 146 -0.41 -28.34 -22.30
C LYS A 146 -1.35 -28.62 -23.46
N THR A 147 -1.13 -27.94 -24.58
CA THR A 147 -1.77 -28.23 -25.88
C THR A 147 -0.68 -28.58 -26.90
N ASP A 148 -0.84 -28.22 -28.18
CA ASP A 148 0.22 -28.30 -29.20
C ASP A 148 1.44 -27.45 -28.86
N THR A 149 1.25 -26.37 -28.08
CA THR A 149 2.33 -25.55 -27.52
C THR A 149 2.20 -25.49 -26.02
N THR A 150 3.31 -25.57 -25.28
CA THR A 150 3.26 -25.44 -23.82
C THR A 150 3.30 -23.96 -23.47
N ILE A 151 2.32 -23.52 -22.68
CA ILE A 151 2.28 -22.14 -22.15
C ILE A 151 2.29 -22.24 -20.63
N ILE A 152 3.28 -21.61 -20.01
CA ILE A 152 3.36 -21.48 -18.56
C ILE A 152 3.03 -20.02 -18.25
N GLU A 153 2.00 -19.81 -17.44
CA GLU A 153 1.62 -18.49 -16.95
C GLU A 153 1.70 -18.49 -15.43
N SER A 154 2.52 -17.60 -14.87
CA SER A 154 2.63 -17.41 -13.43
C SER A 154 2.20 -16.01 -13.06
N ARG A 155 1.20 -15.89 -12.18
CA ARG A 155 0.66 -14.64 -11.63
C ARG A 155 1.11 -14.50 -10.19
N GLY A 156 2.13 -13.69 -9.96
CA GLY A 156 2.62 -13.38 -8.63
C GLY A 156 1.86 -12.21 -8.00
N ARG A 157 1.54 -12.35 -6.71
CA ARG A 157 0.83 -11.38 -5.89
C ARG A 157 1.67 -11.01 -4.68
N SER A 158 1.65 -9.73 -4.32
CA SER A 158 2.39 -9.23 -3.16
C SER A 158 1.80 -9.74 -1.83
N GLU A 159 0.51 -10.09 -1.84
CA GLU A 159 -0.24 -10.72 -0.75
C GLU A 159 -1.24 -11.74 -1.32
N CYS A 160 -1.47 -12.82 -0.58
CA CYS A 160 -2.21 -14.01 -1.03
C CYS A 160 -3.55 -14.23 -0.32
N GLY A 161 -3.98 -13.27 0.51
CA GLY A 161 -5.26 -13.36 1.20
C GLY A 161 -6.45 -13.39 0.23
N THR A 162 -7.57 -13.99 0.62
CA THR A 162 -8.81 -14.03 -0.20
C THR A 162 -9.67 -12.76 -0.08
N GLY A 163 -9.32 -11.86 0.85
CA GLY A 163 -9.99 -10.58 1.03
C GLY A 163 -9.62 -9.54 -0.03
N VAL A 164 -10.51 -8.57 -0.24
CA VAL A 164 -10.26 -7.42 -1.11
C VAL A 164 -9.21 -6.53 -0.45
N ASN A 165 -8.04 -6.42 -1.06
CA ASN A 165 -7.00 -5.48 -0.64
C ASN A 165 -6.65 -4.53 -1.80
N PRO A 166 -7.00 -3.23 -1.72
CA PRO A 166 -6.72 -2.27 -2.78
C PRO A 166 -5.22 -1.96 -2.94
N ALA A 167 -4.39 -2.30 -1.96
CA ALA A 167 -2.93 -2.16 -2.04
C ALA A 167 -2.24 -3.41 -2.61
N ARG A 168 -2.98 -4.46 -2.96
CA ARG A 168 -2.41 -5.67 -3.56
C ARG A 168 -1.91 -5.37 -4.97
N VAL A 169 -0.66 -5.72 -5.19
CA VAL A 169 -0.07 -5.67 -6.53
C VAL A 169 0.02 -7.08 -7.10
N GLU A 170 -0.31 -7.21 -8.38
CA GLU A 170 -0.15 -8.44 -9.16
C GLU A 170 0.77 -8.18 -10.35
N ARG A 171 1.66 -9.13 -10.64
CA ARG A 171 2.55 -9.14 -11.81
C ARG A 171 2.52 -10.55 -12.41
N ALA A 172 2.51 -10.66 -13.73
CA ALA A 172 2.44 -11.96 -14.40
C ALA A 172 3.57 -12.14 -15.42
N LEU A 173 4.08 -13.37 -15.50
CA LEU A 173 5.02 -13.83 -16.49
C LEU A 173 4.38 -14.94 -17.32
N ARG A 174 4.62 -14.92 -18.63
CA ARG A 174 4.14 -15.95 -19.53
C ARG A 174 5.28 -16.41 -20.43
N VAL A 175 5.54 -17.71 -20.41
CA VAL A 175 6.53 -18.39 -21.24
C VAL A 175 5.80 -19.33 -22.19
N ARG A 176 6.21 -19.37 -23.45
CA ARG A 176 5.65 -20.25 -24.48
C ARG A 176 6.77 -20.94 -25.24
N TYR A 177 6.64 -22.24 -25.47
CA TYR A 177 7.56 -23.05 -26.26
C TYR A 177 6.91 -24.29 -26.85
#